data_AF-A0A0L8FP77-F1
#
_entry.id   AF-A0A0L8FP77-F1
#
_cell.length_a   1.000
_cell.length_b   1.000
_cell.length_c   1.000
_cell.angle_alpha   90.00
_cell.angle_beta   90.00
_cell.angle_gamma   90.00
#
_symmetry.space_group_name_H-M   'P 1'
#
loop_
_entity.id
_entity.type
_entity.pdbx_description
1 polymer ?
#
loop_
_entity_poly.entity_id
_entity_poly.type
_entity_poly.pdbx_seq_one_letter_code
_entity_poly.pdbx_strand_id
1 'polypeptide(L)'
;HYGVIKLISIFQYSNVHATTPEIYRLSEDKDLQDECVRYVRTQGHSLPEFKDIFHLLCEMNPGTTVRDICCQFNPRALRIDERKLIQFGLIKGLIRRIHRYPVKIHNINIQPRLQTLYHYFNGLHSYDEICGRMGMSYNELDELIESDSSVVVYFK
;
A
#
# COMPACT_ATOMS: atom_id res chain seq x y z
N HIS A 1 -7.19 5.81 -29.89
CA HIS A 1 -6.60 4.84 -28.96
C HIS A 1 -7.71 4.35 -28.04
N TYR A 2 -8.10 3.07 -28.14
CA TYR A 2 -9.25 2.53 -27.39
C TYR A 2 -8.99 2.62 -25.89
N GLY A 3 -9.92 3.28 -25.18
CA GLY A 3 -9.83 3.63 -23.77
C GLY A 3 -9.94 2.42 -22.85
N VAL A 4 -8.78 1.81 -22.55
CA VAL A 4 -8.68 0.85 -21.45
C VAL A 4 -8.71 1.63 -20.14
N ILE A 5 -9.82 1.54 -19.41
CA ILE A 5 -9.92 2.08 -18.06
C ILE A 5 -9.25 1.06 -17.12
N LYS A 6 -8.07 1.41 -16.61
CA LYS A 6 -7.41 0.63 -15.56
C LYS A 6 -7.92 1.07 -14.20
N LEU A 7 -8.64 0.18 -13.52
CA LEU A 7 -9.06 0.39 -12.14
C LEU A 7 -7.86 0.14 -11.21
N ILE A 8 -7.48 1.16 -10.44
CA ILE A 8 -6.43 1.07 -9.41
C ILE A 8 -7.06 1.20 -8.03
N SER A 9 -6.40 0.64 -7.00
CA SER A 9 -6.84 0.77 -5.62
C SER A 9 -6.91 2.24 -5.19
N ILE A 10 -7.88 2.57 -4.35
CA ILE A 10 -7.99 3.90 -3.74
C ILE A 10 -6.75 4.17 -2.90
N PHE A 11 -6.20 5.38 -3.02
CA PHE A 11 -5.06 5.82 -2.22
C PHE A 11 -5.48 6.04 -0.76
N GLN A 12 -4.81 5.35 0.17
CA GLN A 12 -4.91 5.60 1.61
C GLN A 12 -3.51 5.46 2.21
N TYR A 13 -3.22 6.14 3.32
CA TYR A 13 -1.88 6.05 3.94
C TYR A 13 -1.64 4.72 4.67
N SER A 14 -2.70 4.02 5.12
CA SER A 14 -2.63 2.66 5.69
C SER A 14 -2.33 1.58 4.64
N ASN A 15 -2.20 1.99 3.39
CA ASN A 15 -1.96 1.09 2.28
C ASN A 15 -0.56 0.49 2.34
N VAL A 16 -0.45 -0.82 2.08
CA VAL A 16 0.81 -1.49 1.80
C VAL A 16 0.95 -1.75 0.30
N HIS A 17 2.16 -1.52 -0.21
CA HIS A 17 2.53 -1.80 -1.59
C HIS A 17 3.87 -2.55 -1.62
N ALA A 18 4.07 -3.34 -2.66
CA ALA A 18 5.35 -3.99 -2.90
C ALA A 18 5.81 -3.74 -4.33
N THR A 19 7.10 -3.47 -4.47
CA THR A 19 7.78 -3.42 -5.77
C THR A 19 7.63 -4.74 -6.50
N THR A 20 7.34 -4.66 -7.80
CA THR A 20 7.29 -5.81 -8.69
C THR A 20 8.59 -5.94 -9.47
N PRO A 21 8.88 -7.11 -10.06
CA PRO A 21 10.02 -7.26 -10.95
C PRO A 21 10.03 -6.24 -12.09
N GLU A 22 8.86 -5.82 -12.61
CA GLU A 22 8.72 -4.85 -13.71
C GLU A 22 9.39 -3.49 -13.46
N ILE A 23 9.80 -3.21 -12.21
CA ILE A 23 10.62 -2.03 -11.88
C ILE A 23 11.89 -1.93 -12.73
N TYR A 24 12.44 -3.05 -13.22
CA TYR A 24 13.60 -3.04 -14.12
C TYR A 24 13.34 -2.19 -15.37
N ARG A 25 12.11 -2.19 -15.89
CA ARG A 25 11.74 -1.41 -17.07
C ARG A 25 11.88 0.08 -16.84
N LEU A 26 11.56 0.54 -15.63
CA LEU A 26 11.74 1.93 -15.26
C LEU A 26 13.23 2.32 -15.27
N SER A 27 14.15 1.39 -15.01
CA SER A 27 15.59 1.67 -15.03
C SER A 27 16.20 1.71 -16.43
N GLU A 28 15.64 0.98 -17.39
CA GLU A 28 16.17 0.88 -18.77
C GLU A 28 15.53 1.85 -19.75
N ASP A 29 14.22 2.11 -19.61
CA ASP A 29 13.44 2.89 -20.55
C ASP A 29 13.44 4.37 -20.19
N LYS A 30 14.23 5.17 -20.92
CA LYS A 30 14.33 6.62 -20.71
C LYS A 30 13.01 7.35 -20.92
N ASP A 31 12.18 6.93 -21.87
CA ASP A 31 10.90 7.57 -22.13
C ASP A 31 9.94 7.36 -20.95
N LEU A 32 9.95 6.15 -20.37
CA LEU A 32 9.20 5.83 -19.16
C LEU A 32 9.70 6.60 -17.94
N GLN A 33 11.01 6.81 -17.79
CA GLN A 33 11.58 7.65 -16.73
C GLN A 33 11.09 9.09 -16.85
N ASP A 34 11.17 9.63 -18.05
CA ASP A 34 10.78 10.98 -18.38
C ASP A 34 9.28 11.22 -18.16
N GLU A 35 8.45 10.23 -18.51
CA GLU A 35 7.02 10.22 -18.19
C GLU A 35 6.79 10.19 -16.67
N CYS A 36 7.50 9.31 -15.96
CA CYS A 36 7.39 9.14 -14.52
C CYS A 36 7.70 10.44 -13.76
N VAL A 37 8.86 11.05 -14.04
CA VAL A 37 9.34 12.28 -13.39
C VAL A 37 8.32 13.42 -13.57
N ARG A 38 7.77 13.57 -14.78
CA ARG A 38 6.76 14.60 -15.07
C ARG A 38 5.43 14.32 -14.37
N TYR A 39 5.01 13.06 -14.34
CA TYR A 39 3.75 12.65 -13.72
C TYR A 39 3.77 12.86 -12.21
N VAL A 40 4.80 12.36 -11.53
CA VAL A 40 4.88 12.35 -10.05
C VAL A 40 5.26 13.70 -9.45
N ARG A 41 5.58 14.69 -10.27
CA ARG A 41 5.96 16.03 -9.81
C ARG A 41 4.85 16.70 -8.98
N THR A 42 5.25 17.29 -7.86
CA THR A 42 4.40 18.22 -7.08
C THR A 42 4.14 19.49 -7.89
N GLN A 43 2.86 19.88 -8.00
CA GLN A 43 2.48 21.08 -8.76
C GLN A 43 3.16 22.34 -8.19
N GLY A 44 3.65 23.22 -9.06
CA GLY A 44 4.35 24.46 -8.66
C GLY A 44 5.82 24.28 -8.27
N HIS A 45 6.37 23.05 -8.28
CA HIS A 45 7.79 22.80 -8.02
C HIS A 45 8.56 22.42 -9.29
N SER A 46 9.89 22.48 -9.20
CA SER A 46 10.79 21.93 -10.22
C SER A 46 10.71 20.41 -10.26
N LEU A 47 11.22 19.81 -11.35
CA LEU A 47 11.19 18.36 -11.51
C LEU A 47 11.97 17.66 -10.37
N PRO A 48 11.44 16.56 -9.82
CA PRO A 48 12.17 15.70 -8.89
C PRO A 48 13.29 14.95 -9.63
N GLU A 49 14.29 14.46 -8.90
CA GLU A 49 15.31 13.60 -9.48
C GLU A 49 14.79 12.18 -9.65
N PHE A 50 15.11 11.57 -10.79
CA PHE A 50 14.70 10.18 -11.08
C PHE A 50 15.21 9.19 -10.03
N LYS A 51 16.44 9.38 -9.53
CA LYS A 51 17.05 8.52 -8.51
C LYS A 51 16.19 8.41 -7.25
N ASP A 52 15.58 9.53 -6.83
CA ASP A 52 14.79 9.62 -5.59
C ASP A 52 13.45 8.91 -5.77
N ILE A 53 12.84 9.08 -6.95
CA ILE A 53 11.61 8.37 -7.34
C ILE A 53 11.86 6.86 -7.37
N PHE A 54 12.94 6.44 -8.05
CA PHE A 54 13.29 5.04 -8.19
C PHE A 54 13.59 4.41 -6.83
N HIS A 55 14.33 5.11 -5.97
CA HIS A 55 14.61 4.65 -4.61
C HIS A 55 13.32 4.48 -3.80
N LEU A 56 12.43 5.48 -3.78
CA LEU A 56 11.14 5.40 -3.08
C LEU A 56 10.28 4.22 -3.55
N LEU A 57 10.26 3.94 -4.86
CA LEU A 57 9.54 2.79 -5.39
C LEU A 57 10.16 1.50 -4.88
N CYS A 58 11.48 1.35 -4.95
CA CYS A 58 12.19 0.15 -4.51
C CYS A 58 12.03 -0.15 -3.01
N GLU A 59 11.90 0.89 -2.17
CA GLU A 59 11.71 0.74 -0.71
C GLU A 59 10.30 0.22 -0.33
N MET A 60 9.35 0.17 -1.27
CA MET A 60 8.02 -0.37 -1.03
C MET A 60 8.09 -1.90 -0.82
N ASN A 61 7.80 -2.32 0.40
CA ASN A 61 7.83 -3.72 0.79
C ASN A 61 6.55 -4.11 1.55
N PRO A 62 6.20 -5.42 1.61
CA PRO A 62 4.97 -5.87 2.28
C PRO A 62 4.85 -5.51 3.77
N GLY A 63 5.93 -5.05 4.43
CA GLY A 63 5.93 -4.64 5.83
C GLY A 63 5.82 -3.13 6.06
N THR A 64 5.94 -2.30 5.01
CA THR A 64 5.90 -0.83 5.13
C THR A 64 4.63 -0.26 4.52
N THR A 65 3.94 0.59 5.28
CA THR A 65 2.80 1.34 4.76
C THR A 65 3.26 2.58 3.99
N VAL A 66 2.39 3.12 3.14
CA VAL A 66 2.63 4.42 2.47
C VAL A 66 2.90 5.52 3.51
N ARG A 67 2.25 5.46 4.68
CA ARG A 67 2.53 6.35 5.81
C ARG A 67 3.99 6.24 6.24
N ASP A 68 4.49 5.03 6.48
CA ASP A 68 5.85 4.81 6.97
C ASP A 68 6.87 5.35 5.99
N ILE A 69 6.69 5.08 4.70
CA ILE A 69 7.53 5.61 3.62
C ILE A 69 7.51 7.14 3.60
N CYS A 70 6.32 7.74 3.72
CA CYS A 70 6.19 9.20 3.73
C CYS A 70 6.88 9.83 4.95
N CYS A 71 6.79 9.18 6.12
CA CYS A 71 7.44 9.63 7.35
C CYS A 71 8.97 9.47 7.28
N GLN A 72 9.45 8.37 6.69
CA GLN A 72 10.88 8.06 6.61
C GLN A 72 11.62 8.91 5.59
N PHE A 73 11.04 9.11 4.39
CA PHE A 73 11.74 9.72 3.26
C PHE A 73 11.24 11.11 2.88
N ASN A 74 10.09 11.56 3.43
CA ASN A 74 9.47 12.84 3.14
C ASN A 74 9.43 13.20 1.63
N PRO A 75 8.62 12.50 0.81
CA PRO A 75 8.55 12.69 -0.64
C PRO A 75 8.32 14.15 -1.07
N ARG A 76 7.60 14.93 -0.25
CA ARG A 76 7.32 16.35 -0.53
C ARG A 76 8.58 17.21 -0.53
N ALA A 77 9.55 16.93 0.35
CA ALA A 77 10.84 17.61 0.33
C ALA A 77 11.62 17.31 -0.97
N LEU A 78 11.37 16.15 -1.56
CA LEU A 78 11.94 15.70 -2.83
C LEU A 78 11.14 16.17 -4.06
N ARG A 79 10.08 16.97 -3.87
CA ARG A 79 9.19 17.49 -4.94
C ARG A 79 8.38 16.38 -5.63
N ILE A 80 8.16 15.28 -4.90
CA ILE A 80 7.40 14.11 -5.34
C ILE A 80 6.03 14.15 -4.65
N ASP A 81 4.97 14.07 -5.45
CA ASP A 81 3.60 13.91 -4.99
C ASP A 81 3.36 12.43 -4.69
N GLU A 82 3.18 12.10 -3.41
CA GLU A 82 3.04 10.73 -2.95
C GLU A 82 1.84 10.00 -3.58
N ARG A 83 0.75 10.73 -3.90
CA ARG A 83 -0.45 10.13 -4.49
C ARG A 83 -0.18 9.77 -5.93
N LYS A 84 0.43 10.69 -6.68
CA LYS A 84 0.79 10.45 -8.09
C LYS A 84 1.85 9.38 -8.23
N LEU A 85 2.80 9.29 -7.29
CA LEU A 85 3.80 8.23 -7.25
C LEU A 85 3.13 6.84 -7.19
N ILE A 86 2.24 6.65 -6.20
CA ILE A 86 1.52 5.38 -6.04
C ILE A 86 0.62 5.09 -7.24
N GLN A 87 -0.10 6.10 -7.75
CA GLN A 87 -0.93 5.95 -8.94
C GLN A 87 -0.11 5.52 -10.15
N PHE A 88 1.00 6.20 -10.45
CA PHE A 88 1.87 5.87 -11.57
C PHE A 88 2.41 4.45 -11.44
N GLY A 89 2.92 4.10 -10.26
CA GLY A 89 3.45 2.77 -9.99
C GLY A 89 2.40 1.67 -10.20
N LEU A 90 1.17 1.86 -9.74
CA LEU A 90 0.07 0.91 -9.96
C LEU A 90 -0.37 0.86 -11.43
N ILE A 91 -0.44 2.01 -12.10
CA ILE A 91 -0.87 2.10 -13.51
C ILE A 91 0.13 1.41 -14.43
N LYS A 92 1.43 1.64 -14.22
CA LYS A 92 2.51 1.02 -15.00
C LYS A 92 2.86 -0.39 -14.54
N GLY A 93 2.30 -0.83 -13.41
CA GLY A 93 2.53 -2.17 -12.85
C GLY A 93 3.88 -2.32 -12.16
N LEU A 94 4.55 -1.23 -11.84
CA LEU A 94 5.85 -1.21 -11.16
C LEU A 94 5.71 -1.63 -9.69
N ILE A 95 4.59 -1.29 -9.07
CA ILE A 95 4.21 -1.73 -7.72
C ILE A 95 2.87 -2.44 -7.77
N ARG A 96 2.65 -3.34 -6.81
CA ARG A 96 1.38 -4.00 -6.59
C ARG A 96 0.84 -3.68 -5.21
N ARG A 97 -0.48 -3.70 -5.11
CA ARG A 97 -1.21 -3.60 -3.85
C ARG A 97 -1.02 -4.89 -3.04
N ILE A 98 -0.72 -4.76 -1.75
CA ILE A 98 -0.72 -5.88 -0.80
C ILE A 98 -1.88 -5.68 0.16
N HIS A 99 -2.71 -6.70 0.31
CA HIS A 99 -3.80 -6.72 1.27
C HIS A 99 -3.43 -7.59 2.47
N ARG A 100 -3.86 -7.15 3.64
CA ARG A 100 -3.71 -7.86 4.91
C ARG A 100 -4.94 -8.71 5.16
N TYR A 101 -4.75 -9.95 5.61
CA TYR A 101 -5.81 -10.93 5.87
C TYR A 101 -5.60 -11.58 7.24
N PRO A 102 -6.42 -11.25 8.25
CA PRO A 102 -6.30 -11.86 9.57
C PRO A 102 -6.80 -13.31 9.54
N VAL A 103 -6.06 -14.19 10.21
CA VAL A 103 -6.34 -15.61 10.35
C VAL A 103 -6.20 -15.99 11.82
N LYS A 104 -7.25 -16.58 12.37
CA LYS A 104 -7.22 -17.17 13.71
C LYS A 104 -6.47 -18.50 13.70
N ILE A 105 -5.43 -18.64 14.53
CA ILE A 105 -4.57 -19.83 14.57
C ILE A 105 -4.96 -20.81 15.70
N HIS A 106 -5.59 -20.40 16.82
CA HIS A 106 -6.02 -21.34 17.88
C HIS A 106 -7.28 -20.89 18.65
N ASN A 107 -8.03 -21.83 19.23
CA ASN A 107 -9.30 -21.62 19.96
C ASN A 107 -9.14 -21.37 21.48
N ILE A 108 -8.01 -20.83 21.94
CA ILE A 108 -7.66 -20.99 23.36
C ILE A 108 -8.18 -19.89 24.28
N ASN A 109 -8.48 -18.67 23.79
CA ASN A 109 -9.20 -17.68 24.59
C ASN A 109 -9.95 -16.70 23.69
N ILE A 110 -11.26 -16.89 23.58
CA ILE A 110 -12.11 -15.99 22.80
C ILE A 110 -12.30 -14.71 23.61
N GLN A 111 -11.63 -13.62 23.22
CA GLN A 111 -11.96 -12.33 23.80
C GLN A 111 -13.39 -11.95 23.42
N PRO A 112 -14.27 -11.59 24.38
CA PRO A 112 -15.67 -11.29 24.09
C PRO A 112 -15.84 -10.11 23.10
N ARG A 113 -14.88 -9.18 23.07
CA ARG A 113 -14.85 -8.06 22.11
C ARG A 113 -14.59 -8.48 20.66
N LEU A 114 -13.89 -9.60 20.44
CA LEU A 114 -13.54 -10.11 19.11
C LEU A 114 -14.53 -11.17 18.60
N GLN A 115 -15.52 -11.58 19.41
CA GLN A 115 -16.49 -12.63 19.03
C GLN A 115 -17.18 -12.36 17.69
N THR A 116 -17.61 -11.12 17.48
CA THR A 116 -18.26 -10.68 16.24
C THR A 116 -17.28 -10.37 15.11
N LEU A 117 -15.98 -10.52 15.33
CA LEU A 117 -14.93 -10.28 14.32
C LEU A 117 -14.28 -11.58 13.86
N TYR A 118 -14.24 -12.62 14.71
CA TYR A 118 -13.61 -13.90 14.38
C TYR A 118 -14.19 -14.58 13.14
N HIS A 119 -15.47 -14.36 12.81
CA HIS A 119 -16.04 -14.92 11.58
C HIS A 119 -15.43 -14.30 10.31
N TYR A 120 -14.81 -13.12 10.42
CA TYR A 120 -14.03 -12.52 9.37
C TYR A 120 -12.54 -12.94 9.39
N PHE A 121 -12.04 -13.50 10.49
CA PHE A 121 -10.63 -13.89 10.65
C PHE A 121 -10.34 -15.29 10.10
N ASN A 122 -10.85 -15.56 8.90
CA ASN A 122 -10.73 -16.82 8.18
C ASN A 122 -9.70 -16.75 7.04
N GLY A 123 -9.00 -15.61 6.87
CA GLY A 123 -8.04 -15.38 5.78
C GLY A 123 -8.66 -15.06 4.42
N LEU A 124 -9.99 -14.97 4.32
CA LEU A 124 -10.71 -14.62 3.09
C LEU A 124 -11.09 -13.15 3.04
N HIS A 125 -11.26 -12.52 4.21
CA HIS A 125 -11.64 -11.11 4.31
C HIS A 125 -10.40 -10.25 4.48
N SER A 126 -10.22 -9.27 3.60
CA SER A 126 -9.15 -8.30 3.72
C SER A 126 -9.46 -7.29 4.83
N TYR A 127 -8.44 -6.62 5.33
CA TYR A 127 -8.62 -5.48 6.23
C TYR A 127 -9.57 -4.42 5.66
N ASP A 128 -9.49 -4.14 4.35
CA ASP A 128 -10.40 -3.19 3.67
C ASP A 128 -11.87 -3.60 3.86
N GLU A 129 -12.17 -4.89 3.70
CA GLU A 129 -13.53 -5.42 3.83
C GLU A 129 -14.01 -5.39 5.27
N ILE A 130 -13.15 -5.78 6.22
CA ILE A 130 -13.49 -5.81 7.65
C ILE A 130 -13.75 -4.40 8.16
N CYS A 131 -12.84 -3.45 7.90
CA CYS A 131 -13.00 -2.05 8.26
C CYS A 131 -14.27 -1.45 7.64
N GLY A 132 -14.54 -1.74 6.36
CA GLY A 132 -15.73 -1.25 5.66
C GLY A 132 -17.05 -1.78 6.23
N ARG A 133 -17.10 -3.05 6.66
CA ARG A 133 -18.30 -3.65 7.26
C ARG A 133 -18.52 -3.23 8.71
N MET A 134 -17.44 -3.09 9.47
CA MET A 134 -17.49 -2.82 10.91
C MET A 134 -17.52 -1.32 11.23
N GLY A 135 -17.25 -0.46 10.25
CA GLY A 135 -17.15 0.99 10.45
C GLY A 135 -15.94 1.39 11.30
N MET A 136 -14.90 0.55 11.32
CA MET A 136 -13.69 0.76 12.11
C MET A 136 -12.53 1.22 11.22
N SER A 137 -11.56 1.89 11.83
CA SER A 137 -10.32 2.27 11.18
C SER A 137 -9.30 1.11 11.15
N TYR A 138 -8.33 1.22 10.25
CA TYR A 138 -7.20 0.30 10.17
C TYR A 138 -6.42 0.18 11.49
N ASN A 139 -6.21 1.29 12.18
CA ASN A 139 -5.46 1.33 13.44
C ASN A 139 -6.22 0.60 14.56
N GLU A 140 -7.53 0.82 14.68
CA GLU A 140 -8.35 0.12 15.68
C GLU A 140 -8.36 -1.39 15.42
N LEU A 141 -8.40 -1.81 14.15
CA LEU A 141 -8.32 -3.23 13.80
C LEU A 141 -6.92 -3.81 14.09
N ASP A 142 -5.85 -3.07 13.81
CA ASP A 142 -4.48 -3.49 14.16
C ASP A 142 -4.30 -3.62 15.68
N GLU A 143 -4.72 -2.64 16.49
CA GLU A 143 -4.66 -2.70 17.96
C GLU A 143 -5.42 -3.92 18.51
N LEU A 144 -6.59 -4.21 17.95
CA LEU A 144 -7.39 -5.37 18.33
C LEU A 144 -6.69 -6.70 18.02
N ILE A 145 -6.06 -6.81 16.85
CA ILE A 145 -5.34 -8.02 16.44
C ILE A 145 -4.04 -8.18 17.23
N GLU A 146 -3.28 -7.11 17.46
CA GLU A 146 -2.06 -7.12 18.27
C GLU A 146 -2.34 -7.51 19.74
N SER A 147 -3.53 -7.18 20.25
CA SER A 147 -3.97 -7.58 21.59
C SER A 147 -4.26 -9.08 21.72
N ASP A 148 -4.40 -9.81 20.60
CA ASP A 148 -4.76 -11.23 20.57
C ASP A 148 -3.69 -12.07 19.88
N SER A 149 -2.87 -12.75 20.69
CA SER A 149 -1.82 -13.66 20.20
C SER A 149 -2.35 -14.88 19.42
N SER A 150 -3.67 -15.09 19.38
CA SER A 150 -4.29 -16.16 18.60
C SER A 150 -4.60 -15.78 17.14
N VAL A 151 -4.35 -14.54 16.74
CA VAL A 151 -4.59 -14.05 15.36
C VAL A 151 -3.26 -13.70 14.70
N VAL A 152 -3.09 -14.14 13.45
CA VAL A 152 -1.93 -13.81 12.62
C VAL A 152 -2.40 -13.18 11.32
N VAL A 153 -1.63 -12.22 10.81
CA VAL A 153 -1.95 -11.49 9.58
C VAL A 153 -1.11 -12.02 8.43
N TYR A 154 -1.78 -12.51 7.39
CA TYR A 154 -1.16 -12.88 6.12
C TYR A 154 -1.23 -11.73 5.12
N PHE A 155 -0.18 -11.58 4.33
CA PHE A 155 -0.08 -10.57 3.27
C PHE A 155 -0.26 -11.25 1.92
N LYS A 156 -1.22 -10.79 1.12
CA LYS A 156 -1.52 -11.35 -0.22
C LYS A 156 -1.60 -10.23 -1.26
#